data_AF-A0A554W716-F1
#
_entry.id   AF-A0A554W716-F1
#
_cell.length_a   1.000
_cell.length_b   1.000
_cell.length_c   1.000
_cell.angle_alpha   90.00
_cell.angle_beta   90.00
_cell.angle_gamma   90.00
#
_symmetry.space_group_name_H-M   'P 1'
#
loop_
_entity.id
_entity.type
_entity.pdbx_description
1 polymer ?
#
loop_
_entity_poly.entity_id
_entity_poly.type
_entity_poly.pdbx_seq_one_letter_code
_entity_poly.pdbx_strand_id
1 'polypeptide(L)' 'MVDHRSNAFVEAMNGLLQQAKRAARGFRTSQNFIAIAYLRMSKLKHLPASPFAPAMPQ' A
#
# COMPACT_ATOMS: atom_id res chain seq x y z
N MET A 1 7.58 -31.69 -3.27
CA MET A 1 8.34 -30.46 -2.96
C MET A 1 7.96 -29.35 -3.95
N VAL A 2 6.80 -28.71 -3.75
CA VAL A 2 6.27 -27.65 -4.63
C VAL A 2 6.24 -26.32 -3.85
N ASP A 3 7.31 -25.99 -3.12
CA ASP A 3 7.29 -24.84 -2.19
C ASP A 3 7.98 -23.59 -2.72
N HIS A 4 8.78 -23.70 -3.79
CA HIS A 4 9.63 -22.60 -4.24
C HIS A 4 8.88 -21.54 -5.07
N ARG A 5 7.74 -21.90 -5.70
CA ARG A 5 6.89 -20.93 -6.40
C ARG A 5 6.08 -20.05 -5.43
N SER A 6 5.72 -20.58 -4.27
CA SER A 6 4.93 -19.88 -3.27
C SER A 6 5.80 -18.95 -2.42
N ASN A 7 7.01 -19.36 -2.07
CA ASN A 7 7.85 -18.57 -1.16
C ASN A 7 8.38 -17.29 -1.82
N ALA A 8 8.81 -17.34 -3.08
CA ALA A 8 9.26 -16.16 -3.82
C ALA A 8 8.16 -15.09 -3.94
N PHE A 9 6.90 -15.52 -4.10
CA PHE A 9 5.75 -14.62 -4.13
C PHE A 9 5.49 -13.96 -2.76
N VAL A 10 5.58 -14.76 -1.69
CA VAL A 10 5.41 -14.28 -0.31
C VAL A 10 6.55 -13.33 0.09
N GLU A 11 7.78 -13.60 -0.34
CA GLU A 11 8.93 -12.71 -0.13
C GLU A 11 8.78 -11.39 -0.90
N ALA A 12 8.31 -11.44 -2.15
CA ALA A 12 7.99 -10.25 -2.92
C ALA A 12 6.89 -9.42 -2.23
N MET A 13 5.84 -10.07 -1.72
CA MET A 13 4.79 -9.41 -0.93
C MET A 13 5.35 -8.78 0.36
N ASN A 14 6.20 -9.51 1.08
CA ASN A 14 6.84 -9.02 2.30
C ASN A 14 7.73 -7.81 2.00
N GLY A 15 8.48 -7.83 0.90
CA GLY A 15 9.28 -6.71 0.43
C GLY A 15 8.42 -5.47 0.15
N LEU A 16 7.29 -5.61 -0.53
CA LEU A 16 6.35 -4.52 -0.80
C LEU A 16 5.72 -3.97 0.48
N LEU A 17 5.32 -4.84 1.42
CA LEU A 17 4.78 -4.44 2.72
C LEU A 17 5.81 -3.69 3.56
N GLN A 18 7.06 -4.13 3.57
CA GLN A 18 8.14 -3.45 4.29
C GLN A 18 8.48 -2.09 3.67
N GLN A 19 8.47 -1.98 2.34
CA GLN A 19 8.60 -0.70 1.65
C GLN A 19 7.44 0.25 1.99
N ALA A 20 6.21 -0.26 2.02
CA ALA A 20 5.04 0.51 2.43
C ALA A 20 5.17 0.98 3.90
N LYS A 21 5.62 0.11 4.81
CA LYS A 21 5.88 0.47 6.22
C LYS A 21 6.96 1.55 6.34
N ARG A 22 8.04 1.47 5.57
CA ARG A 22 9.12 2.47 5.55
C ARG A 22 8.61 3.82 5.02
N ALA A 23 7.87 3.83 3.92
CA ALA A 23 7.25 5.03 3.38
C ALA A 23 6.20 5.62 4.32
N ALA A 24 5.51 4.78 5.08
CA ALA A 24 4.48 5.18 6.02
C ALA A 24 4.98 5.52 7.42
N ARG A 25 6.27 5.36 7.73
CA ARG A 25 6.84 5.55 9.07
C ARG A 25 6.71 6.99 9.59
N GLY A 26 6.40 7.95 8.71
CA GLY A 26 6.06 9.34 9.06
C GLY A 26 4.56 9.60 9.26
N PHE A 27 3.68 8.63 8.98
CA PHE A 27 2.24 8.78 9.14
C PHE A 27 1.80 8.26 10.50
N ARG A 28 1.12 9.12 11.26
CA ARG A 28 0.70 8.85 12.66
C ARG A 28 -0.47 7.89 12.80
N THR A 29 -1.14 7.50 11.70
CA THR A 29 -2.40 6.73 11.74
C THR A 29 -2.35 5.45 10.91
N SER A 30 -3.03 4.40 11.39
CA SER A 30 -3.16 3.12 10.68
C SER A 30 -3.86 3.26 9.32
N GLN A 31 -4.73 4.26 9.16
CA GLN A 31 -5.42 4.55 7.90
C GLN A 31 -4.45 4.97 6.79
N ASN A 32 -3.45 5.81 7.11
CA ASN A 32 -2.42 6.18 6.13
C ASN A 32 -1.54 4.98 5.75
N PHE A 33 -1.23 4.08 6.69
CA PHE A 33 -0.50 2.86 6.38
C PHE A 33 -1.27 1.97 5.38
N ILE A 34 -2.58 1.78 5.61
CA ILE A 34 -3.46 1.01 4.71
C ILE A 34 -3.49 1.65 3.32
N ALA A 35 -3.64 2.98 3.22
CA ALA A 35 -3.64 3.69 1.95
C ALA A 35 -2.32 3.50 1.17
N ILE A 36 -1.17 3.64 1.82
CA ILE A 36 0.15 3.44 1.19
C ILE A 36 0.36 1.99 0.75
N ALA A 37 -0.12 1.02 1.53
CA ALA A 37 -0.06 -0.39 1.16
C ALA A 37 -0.89 -0.66 -0.12
N TYR A 38 -2.11 -0.13 -0.19
CA TYR A 38 -2.95 -0.22 -1.39
C TYR A 38 -2.32 0.48 -2.61
N LEU A 39 -1.74 1.67 -2.43
CA LEU A 39 -1.02 2.40 -3.48
C LEU A 39 0.20 1.62 -4.00
N ARG A 40 1.05 1.11 -3.10
CA ARG A 40 2.25 0.33 -3.46
C ARG A 40 1.92 -1.00 -4.13
N MET A 41 0.81 -1.62 -3.75
CA MET A 41 0.33 -2.87 -4.36
C MET A 41 -0.55 -2.63 -5.60
N SER A 42 -0.69 -1.38 -6.07
CA SER A 42 -1.55 -1.00 -7.20
C SER A 42 -3.01 -1.47 -7.07
N LYS A 43 -3.49 -1.67 -5.83
CA LYS A 43 -4.86 -2.09 -5.54
C LYS A 43 -5.71 -0.86 -5.23
N LEU A 44 -6.18 -0.20 -6.29
CA LEU A 44 -6.88 1.09 -6.18
C LEU A 44 -8.35 0.98 -5.73
N LYS A 45 -8.96 -0.22 -5.77
CA LYS A 45 -10.39 -0.44 -5.48
C LYS A 45 -10.81 -0.14 -4.04
N HIS A 46 -9.88 -0.24 -3.07
CA HIS A 46 -10.19 -0.09 -1.64
C HIS A 46 -9.43 1.09 -1.02
N LEU A 47 -8.98 2.04 -1.83
CA LEU A 47 -8.39 3.25 -1.30
C LEU A 47 -9.46 4.08 -0.58
N PRO A 48 -9.13 4.68 0.58
CA PRO A 48 -10.00 5.66 1.19
C PRO A 48 -10.20 6.84 0.22
N ALA A 49 -11.34 7.52 0.33
CA ALA A 49 -11.62 8.70 -0.47
C ALA A 49 -10.48 9.72 -0.35
N SER A 50 -10.09 10.33 -1.48
CA SER A 50 -9.03 11.35 -1.51
C SER A 50 -9.39 12.49 -0.56
N PRO A 51 -8.51 12.86 0.39
CA PRO A 51 -8.72 14.03 1.24
C PRO A 51 -8.57 15.35 0.46
N PHE A 52 -7.97 15.31 -0.73
CA PHE A 52 -7.90 16.44 -1.64
C PHE A 52 -9.15 16.45 -2.51
N ALA A 53 -9.96 17.50 -2.37
CA ALA A 53 -11.03 17.80 -3.31
C ALA A 53 -10.40 18.31 -4.63
N PRO A 54 -10.95 17.94 -5.81
CA PRO A 54 -10.56 18.60 -7.04
C PRO A 54 -10.81 20.10 -6.90
N ALA A 55 -9.85 20.92 -7.33
CA ALA A 55 -10.01 22.36 -7.34
C ALA A 55 -11.28 22.69 -8.15
N MET A 56 -12.29 23.22 -7.47
CA MET A 56 -13.54 23.63 -8.10
C MET A 56 -13.18 24.74 -9.10
N PRO A 57 -13.45 24.58 -10.42
CA PRO A 57 -13.31 25.69 -11.34
C PRO A 57 -14.31 26.78 -10.91
N GLN A 58 -13.81 28.00 -10.71
CA GLN A 58 -14.66 29.18 -10.48
C GLN A 58 -15.47 29.51 -11.72
#